data_AF-A0AAU1SXJ9-F1
#
_entry.id   AF-A0AAU1SXJ9-F1
#
_cell.length_a   1.000
_cell.length_b   1.000
_cell.length_c   1.000
_cell.angle_alpha   90.00
_cell.angle_beta   90.00
_cell.angle_gamma   90.00
#
_symmetry.space_group_name_H-M   'P 1'
#
loop_
_entity.id
_entity.type
_entity.pdbx_description
1 polymer ?
#
loop_
_entity_poly.entity_id
_entity_poly.type
_entity_poly.pdbx_seq_one_letter_code
_entity_poly.pdbx_strand_id
1 'polypeptide(L)'
;MNVPPSTPVVLALDFGGTKTALTVADQHGTRLHDLTVETAAEHGARAGLKRAVGAARTLLDGREPVAVGVSTIGIPGAEGVALAPNIPGWEELALGRELVLEFPESQLRLATDVKAAARYEHDAGALKGCDPGLYVNLGTGLAVAIVAGGTVVAGRHGASGEIGYNLRTVADVGRGSGDRIPLEDVVSGKALSQAAQANGSTELAEHIGEFIDELAFHLVNLAIAVDPRRIVVGGGMVRSWGALHAPLRTALDAAVPYPPQLVPAAHPYDAPLLGALALAVEAARTGT
;
A
#
# COMPACT_ATOMS: atom_id res chain seq x y z
N MET A 1 10.58 26.11 8.57
CA MET A 1 11.51 26.42 9.68
C MET A 1 12.90 25.99 9.24
N ASN A 2 13.93 26.81 9.46
CA ASN A 2 15.32 26.46 9.13
C ASN A 2 15.83 25.45 10.17
N VAL A 3 15.87 24.17 9.82
CA VAL A 3 16.40 23.11 10.69
C VAL A 3 17.92 23.19 10.69
N PRO A 4 18.59 23.19 11.86
CA PRO A 4 20.05 23.21 11.93
C PRO A 4 20.67 22.08 11.10
N PRO A 5 21.77 22.32 10.37
CA PRO A 5 22.42 21.31 9.53
C PRO A 5 22.81 20.02 10.26
N SER A 6 23.02 20.09 11.58
CA SER A 6 23.39 18.97 12.45
C SER A 6 22.21 18.16 12.99
N THR A 7 20.97 18.50 12.64
CA THR A 7 19.79 17.77 13.15
C THR A 7 19.70 16.42 12.43
N PRO A 8 19.63 15.30 13.17
CA PRO A 8 19.38 13.99 12.57
C PRO A 8 18.09 13.99 11.76
N VAL A 9 18.17 13.52 10.51
CA VAL A 9 17.03 13.41 9.60
C VAL A 9 16.75 11.96 9.24
N VAL A 10 15.51 11.68 8.88
CA VAL A 10 15.08 10.42 8.30
C VAL A 10 14.57 10.65 6.88
N LEU A 11 14.67 9.62 6.05
CA LEU A 11 14.18 9.62 4.68
C LEU A 11 13.03 8.63 4.55
N ALA A 12 11.96 9.02 3.88
CA ALA A 12 10.90 8.12 3.48
C ALA A 12 10.78 8.08 1.95
N LEU A 13 10.59 6.88 1.40
CA LEU A 13 10.40 6.64 -0.02
C LEU A 13 9.13 5.81 -0.22
N ASP A 14 8.23 6.27 -1.09
CA ASP A 14 7.06 5.52 -1.52
C ASP A 14 7.13 5.23 -3.01
N PHE A 15 7.51 4.00 -3.36
CA PHE A 15 7.62 3.55 -4.74
C PHE A 15 6.27 3.07 -5.27
N GLY A 16 5.55 3.98 -5.92
CA GLY A 16 4.37 3.66 -6.74
C GLY A 16 4.72 3.32 -8.19
N GLY A 17 3.71 2.84 -8.93
CA GLY A 17 3.90 2.38 -10.31
C GLY A 17 4.13 3.53 -11.31
N THR A 18 3.60 4.71 -11.00
CA THR A 18 3.72 5.91 -11.88
C THR A 18 4.68 6.95 -11.30
N LYS A 19 4.69 7.11 -9.97
CA LYS A 19 5.47 8.12 -9.28
C LYS A 19 6.12 7.55 -8.02
N THR A 20 7.28 8.07 -7.67
CA THR A 20 7.91 7.85 -6.37
C THR A 20 7.79 9.13 -5.55
N ALA A 21 7.16 9.05 -4.39
CA ALA A 21 7.09 10.17 -3.45
C ALA A 21 8.20 10.04 -2.40
N LEU A 22 8.76 11.16 -1.98
CA LEU A 22 9.87 11.24 -1.05
C LEU A 22 9.58 12.30 0.00
N THR A 23 9.97 12.05 1.24
CA THR A 23 10.03 13.09 2.26
C THR A 23 11.28 12.95 3.12
N VAL A 24 11.92 14.08 3.42
CA VAL A 24 12.94 14.20 4.46
C VAL A 24 12.27 14.83 5.67
N ALA A 25 12.41 14.18 6.82
CA ALA A 25 11.82 14.62 8.07
C ALA A 25 12.86 14.64 9.20
N ASP A 26 12.55 15.30 10.31
CA ASP A 26 13.29 15.10 11.55
C ASP A 26 12.99 13.72 12.18
N GLN A 27 13.75 13.34 13.22
CA GLN A 27 13.56 12.09 13.97
C GLN A 27 12.20 11.97 14.71
N HIS A 28 11.39 13.03 14.74
CA HIS A 28 10.05 13.03 15.31
C HIS A 28 8.96 12.87 14.24
N GLY A 29 9.33 12.83 12.96
CA GLY A 29 8.41 12.72 11.83
C GLY A 29 7.90 14.06 11.31
N THR A 30 8.48 15.19 11.74
CA THR A 30 8.13 16.50 11.16
C THR A 30 8.75 16.62 9.78
N ARG A 31 7.92 16.64 8.73
CA ARG A 31 8.38 16.78 7.34
C ARG A 31 9.07 18.13 7.14
N LEU A 32 10.26 18.09 6.56
CA LEU A 32 11.09 19.25 6.24
C LEU A 32 10.98 19.59 4.76
N HIS A 33 11.10 18.57 3.91
CA HIS A 33 11.05 18.71 2.47
C HIS A 33 10.37 17.50 1.85
N ASP A 34 9.57 17.75 0.82
CA ASP A 34 8.90 16.71 0.05
C ASP A 34 9.24 16.87 -1.42
N LEU A 35 9.33 15.75 -2.13
CA LEU A 35 9.49 15.73 -3.57
C LEU A 35 8.72 14.54 -4.14
N THR A 36 8.26 14.67 -5.38
CA THR A 36 7.71 13.58 -6.15
C THR A 36 8.40 13.55 -7.49
N VAL A 37 8.87 12.38 -7.88
CA VAL A 37 9.49 12.15 -9.19
C VAL A 37 8.71 11.08 -9.95
N GLU A 38 8.78 11.12 -11.27
CA GLU A 38 8.22 10.06 -12.09
C GLU A 38 9.00 8.75 -11.88
N THR A 39 8.27 7.66 -11.61
CA THR A 39 8.88 6.33 -11.52
C THR A 39 9.38 5.89 -12.90
N ALA A 40 8.73 6.34 -13.99
CA ALA A 40 9.06 6.01 -15.38
C ALA A 40 9.35 4.51 -15.55
N ALA A 41 8.34 3.71 -15.17
CA ALA A 41 8.36 2.24 -15.08
C ALA A 41 8.76 1.56 -16.40
N GLU A 42 8.46 2.18 -17.53
CA GLU A 42 8.84 1.74 -18.88
C GLU A 42 10.36 1.69 -19.09
N HIS A 43 11.13 2.42 -18.27
CA HIS A 43 12.60 2.40 -18.29
C HIS A 43 13.19 1.37 -17.29
N GLY A 44 12.34 0.57 -16.64
CA GLY A 44 12.71 -0.49 -15.71
C GLY A 44 13.00 -0.03 -14.27
N ALA A 45 12.90 -0.97 -13.34
CA ALA A 45 13.01 -0.73 -11.89
C ALA A 45 14.30 -0.01 -11.47
N ARG A 46 15.45 -0.38 -12.05
CA ARG A 46 16.77 0.21 -11.72
C ARG A 46 16.85 1.70 -12.08
N ALA A 47 16.23 2.11 -13.19
CA ALA A 47 16.16 3.51 -13.58
C ALA A 47 15.26 4.31 -12.62
N GLY A 48 14.13 3.72 -12.21
CA GLY A 48 13.25 4.29 -11.18
C GLY A 48 13.96 4.49 -9.84
N LEU A 49 14.69 3.47 -9.37
CA LEU A 49 15.51 3.57 -8.16
C LEU A 49 16.56 4.67 -8.26
N LYS A 50 17.33 4.72 -9.35
CA LYS A 50 18.36 5.74 -9.55
C LYS A 50 17.79 7.17 -9.53
N ARG A 51 16.62 7.38 -10.15
CA ARG A 51 15.92 8.67 -10.10
C ARG A 51 15.50 9.03 -8.67
N ALA A 52 14.88 8.10 -7.95
CA ALA A 52 14.46 8.30 -6.57
C ALA A 52 15.65 8.61 -5.65
N VAL A 53 16.75 7.86 -5.77
CA VAL A 53 17.96 8.10 -4.97
C VAL A 53 18.59 9.46 -5.31
N GLY A 54 18.71 9.81 -6.60
CA GLY A 54 19.21 11.13 -7.00
C GLY A 54 18.37 12.27 -6.40
N ALA A 55 17.05 12.14 -6.46
CA ALA A 55 16.10 13.09 -5.87
C ALA A 55 16.24 13.16 -4.34
N ALA A 56 16.39 12.01 -3.66
CA ALA A 56 16.64 11.93 -2.23
C ALA A 56 17.94 12.64 -1.85
N ARG A 57 19.03 12.40 -2.59
CA ARG A 57 20.33 13.04 -2.38
C ARG A 57 20.26 14.56 -2.54
N THR A 58 19.48 15.06 -3.50
CA THR A 58 19.21 16.49 -3.63
C THR A 58 18.44 17.05 -2.43
N LEU A 59 17.39 16.35 -1.95
CA LEU A 59 16.62 16.79 -0.77
C LEU A 59 17.44 16.75 0.53
N LEU A 60 18.34 15.77 0.65
CA LEU A 60 19.20 15.61 1.81
C LEU A 60 20.27 16.69 1.90
N ASP A 61 20.65 17.32 0.77
CA ASP A 61 21.61 18.43 0.70
C ASP A 61 22.93 18.13 1.44
N GLY A 62 23.52 16.96 1.12
CA GLY A 62 24.78 16.50 1.71
C GLY A 62 24.66 15.86 3.11
N ARG A 63 23.46 15.77 3.69
CA ARG A 63 23.20 15.02 4.92
C ARG A 63 23.07 13.52 4.64
N GLU A 64 23.48 12.69 5.59
CA GLU A 64 23.13 11.28 5.63
C GLU A 64 21.94 11.06 6.58
N PRO A 65 20.87 10.37 6.15
CA PRO A 65 19.76 10.08 7.04
C PRO A 65 20.17 8.99 8.03
N VAL A 66 19.72 9.10 9.29
CA VAL A 66 19.96 8.04 10.29
C VAL A 66 19.12 6.80 10.01
N ALA A 67 18.01 6.96 9.28
CA ALA A 67 17.15 5.87 8.87
C ALA A 67 16.42 6.18 7.56
N VAL A 68 16.15 5.12 6.81
CA VAL A 68 15.36 5.12 5.58
C VAL A 68 14.19 4.16 5.76
N GLY A 69 12.98 4.68 5.58
CA GLY A 69 11.75 3.88 5.54
C GLY A 69 11.19 3.85 4.13
N VAL A 70 10.75 2.69 3.69
CA VAL A 70 10.35 2.47 2.29
C VAL A 70 9.04 1.72 2.21
N SER A 71 8.09 2.26 1.45
CA SER A 71 6.95 1.52 0.92
C SER A 71 7.17 1.22 -0.55
N THR A 72 6.71 0.04 -0.98
CA THR A 72 6.80 -0.39 -2.38
C THR A 72 5.59 -1.23 -2.79
N ILE A 73 5.42 -1.38 -4.09
CA ILE A 73 4.49 -2.34 -4.67
C ILE A 73 5.10 -3.74 -4.55
N GLY A 74 4.28 -4.73 -4.20
CA GLY A 74 4.79 -6.08 -3.95
C GLY A 74 5.53 -6.17 -2.61
N ILE A 75 6.00 -7.36 -2.28
CA ILE A 75 6.59 -7.71 -0.99
C ILE A 75 8.11 -7.51 -1.08
N PRO A 76 8.67 -6.49 -0.40
CA PRO A 76 10.11 -6.29 -0.42
C PRO A 76 10.83 -7.38 0.38
N GLY A 77 11.87 -7.95 -0.22
CA GLY A 77 12.83 -8.86 0.41
C GLY A 77 14.27 -8.42 0.17
N ALA A 78 15.22 -9.16 0.74
CA ALA A 78 16.65 -8.87 0.60
C ALA A 78 17.15 -9.03 -0.85
N GLU A 79 16.61 -9.99 -1.58
CA GLU A 79 17.06 -10.39 -2.93
C GLU A 79 16.13 -9.95 -4.06
N GLY A 80 15.02 -9.27 -3.75
CA GLY A 80 14.03 -8.90 -4.76
C GLY A 80 12.75 -8.36 -4.14
N VAL A 81 11.84 -7.88 -4.97
CA VAL A 81 10.47 -7.52 -4.58
C VAL A 81 9.52 -8.54 -5.19
N ALA A 82 9.01 -9.45 -4.36
CA ALA A 82 8.11 -10.52 -4.80
C ALA A 82 6.71 -9.97 -5.07
N LEU A 83 5.92 -10.65 -5.92
CA LEU A 83 4.55 -10.25 -6.28
C LEU A 83 4.46 -8.83 -6.84
N ALA A 84 5.40 -8.46 -7.71
CA ALA A 84 5.40 -7.19 -8.43
C ALA A 84 5.21 -7.37 -9.95
N PRO A 85 4.21 -8.15 -10.42
CA PRO A 85 4.12 -8.58 -11.82
C PRO A 85 3.88 -7.42 -12.80
N ASN A 86 3.36 -6.30 -12.30
CA ASN A 86 2.94 -5.16 -13.11
C ASN A 86 4.08 -4.18 -13.44
N ILE A 87 5.31 -4.37 -12.93
CA ILE A 87 6.44 -3.49 -13.23
C ILE A 87 7.69 -4.28 -13.64
N PRO A 88 8.08 -4.26 -14.92
CA PRO A 88 9.24 -5.00 -15.42
C PRO A 88 10.53 -4.70 -14.64
N GLY A 89 11.22 -5.77 -14.24
CA GLY A 89 12.52 -5.72 -13.55
C GLY A 89 12.46 -5.45 -12.04
N TRP A 90 11.28 -5.28 -11.43
CA TRP A 90 11.17 -5.13 -9.96
C TRP A 90 11.40 -6.44 -9.21
N GLU A 91 11.01 -7.58 -9.80
CA GLU A 91 11.28 -8.90 -9.22
C GLU A 91 12.78 -9.25 -9.21
N GLU A 92 13.54 -8.69 -10.15
CA GLU A 92 15.00 -8.85 -10.27
C GLU A 92 15.79 -7.78 -9.50
N LEU A 93 15.13 -6.67 -9.12
CA LEU A 93 15.74 -5.60 -8.35
C LEU A 93 15.76 -5.99 -6.88
N ALA A 94 16.95 -6.33 -6.37
CA ALA A 94 17.21 -6.48 -4.94
C ALA A 94 17.12 -5.12 -4.22
N LEU A 95 15.92 -4.52 -4.17
CA LEU A 95 15.67 -3.15 -3.72
C LEU A 95 16.30 -2.88 -2.36
N GLY A 96 16.12 -3.79 -1.41
CA GLY A 96 16.69 -3.66 -0.07
C GLY A 96 18.21 -3.56 -0.11
N ARG A 97 18.87 -4.45 -0.87
CA ARG A 97 20.34 -4.46 -1.02
C ARG A 97 20.84 -3.20 -1.71
N GLU A 98 20.21 -2.77 -2.80
CA GLU A 98 20.60 -1.57 -3.54
C GLU A 98 20.44 -0.32 -2.65
N LEU A 99 19.37 -0.22 -1.86
CA LEU A 99 19.19 0.89 -0.91
C LEU A 99 20.20 0.87 0.24
N VAL A 100 20.61 -0.29 0.74
CA VAL A 100 21.69 -0.39 1.72
C VAL A 100 23.01 0.10 1.14
N LEU A 101 23.29 -0.17 -0.15
CA LEU A 101 24.49 0.35 -0.82
C LEU A 101 24.43 1.88 -0.99
N GLU A 102 23.25 2.41 -1.30
CA GLU A 102 23.04 3.86 -1.46
C GLU A 102 23.04 4.61 -0.12
N PHE A 103 22.69 3.95 1.00
CA PHE A 103 22.61 4.55 2.33
C PHE A 103 23.25 3.64 3.40
N PRO A 104 24.58 3.46 3.38
CA PRO A 104 25.26 2.40 4.15
C PRO A 104 25.27 2.63 5.66
N GLU A 105 25.12 3.87 6.12
CA GLU A 105 25.09 4.23 7.55
C GLU A 105 23.66 4.29 8.11
N SER A 106 22.64 4.12 7.25
CA SER A 106 21.24 4.27 7.64
C SER A 106 20.61 2.93 8.03
N GLN A 107 19.73 2.97 9.02
CA GLN A 107 18.84 1.84 9.26
C GLN A 107 17.74 1.77 8.19
N LEU A 108 17.56 0.61 7.57
CA LEU A 108 16.56 0.42 6.52
C LEU A 108 15.35 -0.38 7.02
N ARG A 109 14.14 0.10 6.75
CA ARG A 109 12.89 -0.64 6.94
C ARG A 109 12.05 -0.58 5.67
N LEU A 110 11.52 -1.73 5.27
CA LEU A 110 10.73 -1.89 4.05
C LEU A 110 9.36 -2.48 4.40
N ALA A 111 8.32 -2.02 3.71
CA ALA A 111 6.99 -2.61 3.76
C ALA A 111 6.31 -2.49 2.40
N THR A 112 5.20 -3.23 2.22
CA THR A 112 4.29 -2.94 1.10
C THR A 112 3.57 -1.61 1.35
N ASP A 113 3.13 -0.95 0.29
CA ASP A 113 2.33 0.28 0.35
C ASP A 113 1.08 0.15 1.25
N VAL A 114 0.33 -0.94 1.12
CA VAL A 114 -0.88 -1.23 1.90
C VAL A 114 -0.55 -1.42 3.39
N LYS A 115 0.57 -2.07 3.72
CA LYS A 115 0.98 -2.30 5.12
C LYS A 115 1.53 -1.03 5.75
N ALA A 116 2.29 -0.23 4.99
CA ALA A 116 2.73 1.10 5.42
C ALA A 116 1.54 2.02 5.68
N ALA A 117 0.58 2.07 4.76
CA ALA A 117 -0.63 2.87 4.91
C ALA A 117 -1.46 2.45 6.13
N ALA A 118 -1.66 1.14 6.33
CA ALA A 118 -2.38 0.62 7.48
C ALA A 118 -1.71 0.97 8.81
N ARG A 119 -0.36 0.91 8.86
CA ARG A 119 0.40 1.33 10.05
C ARG A 119 0.13 2.80 10.37
N TYR A 120 0.19 3.68 9.37
CA TYR A 120 -0.06 5.09 9.59
C TYR A 120 -1.52 5.38 10.01
N GLU A 121 -2.48 4.75 9.34
CA GLU A 121 -3.90 4.89 9.70
C GLU A 121 -4.21 4.34 11.09
N HIS A 122 -3.49 3.32 11.54
CA HIS A 122 -3.62 2.80 12.90
C HIS A 122 -3.05 3.76 13.95
N ASP A 123 -1.89 4.36 13.68
CA ASP A 123 -1.22 5.22 14.66
C ASP A 123 -1.90 6.60 14.75
N ALA A 124 -2.31 7.17 13.62
CA ALA A 124 -2.75 8.56 13.51
C ALA A 124 -4.03 8.79 12.69
N GLY A 125 -4.64 7.74 12.12
CA GLY A 125 -5.78 7.87 11.20
C GLY A 125 -7.05 7.16 11.65
N ALA A 126 -7.81 6.67 10.67
CA ALA A 126 -9.13 6.09 10.83
C ALA A 126 -9.12 4.69 11.50
N LEU A 127 -7.96 4.02 11.56
CA LEU A 127 -7.77 2.77 12.32
C LEU A 127 -7.37 3.00 13.78
N LYS A 128 -7.25 4.25 14.24
CA LYS A 128 -6.85 4.53 15.62
C LYS A 128 -7.78 3.87 16.65
N GLY A 129 -7.17 3.08 17.54
CA GLY A 129 -7.88 2.34 18.59
C GLY A 129 -8.67 1.13 18.09
N CYS A 130 -8.35 0.62 16.90
CA CYS A 130 -8.88 -0.64 16.38
C CYS A 130 -7.91 -1.80 16.64
N ASP A 131 -8.41 -2.85 17.27
CA ASP A 131 -7.74 -4.13 17.39
C ASP A 131 -8.81 -5.25 17.51
N PRO A 132 -9.05 -6.07 16.46
CA PRO A 132 -8.43 -5.98 15.14
C PRO A 132 -9.05 -4.87 14.26
N GLY A 133 -8.37 -4.53 13.17
CA GLY A 133 -8.83 -3.59 12.15
C GLY A 133 -8.33 -3.97 10.76
N LEU A 134 -9.04 -3.55 9.70
CA LEU A 134 -8.65 -3.78 8.31
C LEU A 134 -8.42 -2.46 7.58
N TYR A 135 -7.32 -2.36 6.85
CA TYR A 135 -7.12 -1.34 5.83
C TYR A 135 -7.23 -1.98 4.46
N VAL A 136 -8.17 -1.54 3.64
CA VAL A 136 -8.37 -1.98 2.26
C VAL A 136 -7.77 -0.93 1.34
N ASN A 137 -6.70 -1.27 0.63
CA ASN A 137 -6.15 -0.42 -0.40
C ASN A 137 -6.87 -0.71 -1.72
N LEU A 138 -7.72 0.23 -2.16
CA LEU A 138 -8.48 0.13 -3.39
C LEU A 138 -8.03 1.26 -4.34
N GLY A 139 -7.06 0.94 -5.19
CA GLY A 139 -6.40 1.90 -6.08
C GLY A 139 -6.18 1.30 -7.46
N THR A 140 -4.95 1.39 -7.97
CA THR A 140 -4.58 0.68 -9.21
C THR A 140 -4.73 -0.83 -9.06
N GLY A 141 -4.47 -1.36 -7.86
CA GLY A 141 -4.66 -2.76 -7.48
C GLY A 141 -5.56 -2.93 -6.27
N LEU A 142 -5.55 -4.12 -5.69
CA LEU A 142 -6.35 -4.53 -4.53
C LEU A 142 -5.52 -5.33 -3.53
N ALA A 143 -5.37 -4.77 -2.34
CA ALA A 143 -4.78 -5.47 -1.22
C ALA A 143 -5.42 -5.03 0.11
N VAL A 144 -5.22 -5.85 1.14
CA VAL A 144 -5.64 -5.56 2.51
C VAL A 144 -4.44 -5.66 3.44
N ALA A 145 -4.45 -4.85 4.48
CA ALA A 145 -3.58 -5.04 5.64
C ALA A 145 -4.44 -5.25 6.87
N ILE A 146 -4.06 -6.26 7.66
CA ILE A 146 -4.73 -6.64 8.90
C ILE A 146 -3.92 -6.03 10.04
N VAL A 147 -4.59 -5.33 10.94
CA VAL A 147 -4.02 -4.88 12.21
C VAL A 147 -4.58 -5.76 13.31
N ALA A 148 -3.70 -6.40 14.07
CA ALA A 148 -4.06 -7.23 15.21
C ALA A 148 -2.94 -7.18 16.28
N GLY A 149 -3.31 -7.16 17.55
CA GLY A 149 -2.37 -6.99 18.66
C GLY A 149 -1.60 -5.67 18.58
N GLY A 150 -2.25 -4.61 18.08
CA GLY A 150 -1.65 -3.29 17.84
C GLY A 150 -0.57 -3.24 16.74
N THR A 151 -0.43 -4.30 15.92
CA THR A 151 0.60 -4.37 14.87
C THR A 151 0.01 -4.77 13.52
N VAL A 152 0.66 -4.39 12.42
CA VAL A 152 0.30 -4.86 11.08
C VAL A 152 0.79 -6.29 10.91
N VAL A 153 -0.13 -7.22 10.63
CA VAL A 153 0.18 -8.63 10.41
C VAL A 153 0.85 -8.81 9.05
N ALA A 154 2.15 -9.05 9.05
CA ALA A 154 2.91 -9.32 7.83
C ALA A 154 2.67 -10.74 7.27
N GLY A 155 2.46 -11.72 8.16
CA GLY A 155 2.49 -13.14 7.82
C GLY A 155 3.92 -13.64 7.58
N ARG A 156 4.08 -14.97 7.41
CA ARG A 156 5.40 -15.62 7.33
C ARG A 156 6.30 -15.08 6.22
N HIS A 157 5.72 -14.77 5.07
CA HIS A 157 6.45 -14.29 3.88
C HIS A 157 6.13 -12.83 3.55
N GLY A 158 5.48 -12.08 4.45
CA GLY A 158 5.00 -10.73 4.12
C GLY A 158 3.73 -10.68 3.26
N ALA A 159 3.18 -11.84 2.86
CA ALA A 159 2.04 -11.96 1.94
C ALA A 159 0.65 -11.95 2.61
N SER A 160 0.58 -11.64 3.91
CA SER A 160 -0.72 -11.46 4.56
C SER A 160 -1.50 -10.33 3.89
N GLY A 161 -2.74 -10.62 3.52
CA GLY A 161 -3.67 -9.65 2.94
C GLY A 161 -3.49 -9.36 1.44
N GLU A 162 -2.72 -10.18 0.71
CA GLU A 162 -2.66 -10.16 -0.76
C GLU A 162 -3.95 -10.73 -1.40
N ILE A 163 -5.09 -10.11 -1.08
CA ILE A 163 -6.44 -10.63 -1.40
C ILE A 163 -6.73 -10.60 -2.91
N GLY A 164 -5.96 -9.86 -3.70
CA GLY A 164 -5.99 -9.93 -5.17
C GLY A 164 -5.80 -11.35 -5.72
N TYR A 165 -5.20 -12.24 -4.94
CA TYR A 165 -5.04 -13.67 -5.28
C TYR A 165 -6.17 -14.57 -4.79
N ASN A 166 -7.19 -14.05 -4.10
CA ASN A 166 -8.32 -14.86 -3.65
C ASN A 166 -8.96 -15.62 -4.84
N LEU A 167 -9.49 -16.81 -4.55
CA LEU A 167 -10.31 -17.53 -5.50
C LEU A 167 -11.67 -16.83 -5.57
N ARG A 168 -12.13 -16.52 -6.78
CA ARG A 168 -13.45 -15.90 -6.99
C ARG A 168 -14.56 -16.95 -6.87
N THR A 169 -14.28 -18.18 -7.32
CA THR A 169 -15.26 -19.26 -7.34
C THR A 169 -14.67 -20.60 -6.87
N VAL A 170 -15.54 -21.54 -6.49
CA VAL A 170 -15.13 -22.93 -6.17
C VAL A 170 -14.50 -23.63 -7.38
N ALA A 171 -14.87 -23.23 -8.61
CA ALA A 171 -14.30 -23.80 -9.84
C ALA A 171 -12.82 -23.45 -10.04
N ASP A 172 -12.31 -22.45 -9.32
CA ASP A 172 -10.91 -22.03 -9.36
C ASP A 172 -10.00 -22.88 -8.46
N VAL A 173 -10.56 -23.73 -7.60
CA VAL A 173 -9.78 -24.58 -6.69
C VAL A 173 -8.85 -25.51 -7.50
N GLY A 174 -7.55 -25.45 -7.19
CA GLY A 174 -6.52 -26.24 -7.88
C GLY A 174 -6.00 -25.62 -9.19
N ARG A 175 -6.51 -24.45 -9.60
CA ARG A 175 -6.04 -23.73 -10.79
C ARG A 175 -4.96 -22.71 -10.44
N GLY A 176 -3.88 -22.69 -11.23
CA GLY A 176 -2.84 -21.67 -11.12
C GLY A 176 -3.35 -20.30 -11.55
N SER A 177 -2.63 -19.22 -11.22
CA SER A 177 -3.00 -17.85 -11.61
C SER A 177 -3.06 -17.63 -13.13
N GLY A 178 -2.40 -18.47 -13.93
CA GLY A 178 -2.51 -18.44 -15.39
C GLY A 178 -3.75 -19.16 -15.96
N ASP A 179 -4.44 -19.97 -15.14
CA ASP A 179 -5.58 -20.80 -15.55
C ASP A 179 -6.92 -20.29 -15.01
N ARG A 180 -6.91 -19.13 -14.32
CA ARG A 180 -8.07 -18.46 -13.72
C ARG A 180 -7.89 -16.94 -13.80
N ILE A 181 -8.95 -16.21 -13.50
CA ILE A 181 -8.93 -14.75 -13.39
C ILE A 181 -8.63 -14.37 -11.93
N PRO A 182 -7.49 -13.72 -11.62
CA PRO A 182 -7.23 -13.14 -10.30
C PRO A 182 -8.31 -12.14 -9.88
N LEU A 183 -8.55 -12.00 -8.58
CA LEU A 183 -9.54 -11.03 -8.08
C LEU A 183 -9.17 -9.60 -8.46
N GLU A 184 -7.89 -9.22 -8.39
CA GLU A 184 -7.42 -7.87 -8.72
C GLU A 184 -7.72 -7.46 -10.18
N ASP A 185 -7.77 -8.43 -11.11
CA ASP A 185 -8.08 -8.17 -12.52
C ASP A 185 -9.56 -7.82 -12.75
N VAL A 186 -10.40 -7.99 -11.73
CA VAL A 186 -11.82 -7.59 -11.73
C VAL A 186 -12.07 -6.46 -10.76
N VAL A 187 -11.52 -6.57 -9.56
CA VAL A 187 -11.73 -5.63 -8.45
C VAL A 187 -10.51 -4.74 -8.28
N SER A 188 -10.26 -3.88 -9.28
CA SER A 188 -9.27 -2.82 -9.17
C SER A 188 -9.64 -1.58 -9.99
N GLY A 189 -9.03 -0.45 -9.67
CA GLY A 189 -9.15 0.76 -10.49
C GLY A 189 -8.57 0.57 -11.89
N LYS A 190 -7.55 -0.28 -12.06
CA LYS A 190 -7.00 -0.65 -13.38
C LYS A 190 -8.05 -1.40 -14.21
N ALA A 191 -8.71 -2.40 -13.62
CA ALA A 191 -9.76 -3.18 -14.29
C ALA A 191 -10.92 -2.28 -14.76
N LEU A 192 -11.41 -1.40 -13.88
CA LEU A 192 -12.47 -0.44 -14.24
C LEU A 192 -12.03 0.56 -15.31
N SER A 193 -10.79 1.05 -15.26
CA SER A 193 -10.26 1.94 -16.28
C SER A 193 -10.16 1.26 -17.64
N GLN A 194 -9.78 -0.01 -17.69
CA GLN A 194 -9.74 -0.80 -18.92
C GLN A 194 -11.15 -1.05 -19.46
N ALA A 195 -12.10 -1.42 -18.59
CA ALA A 195 -13.50 -1.60 -18.95
C ALA A 195 -14.09 -0.31 -19.54
N ALA A 196 -13.83 0.85 -18.94
CA ALA A 196 -14.34 2.14 -19.41
C ALA A 196 -13.77 2.56 -20.78
N GLN A 197 -12.57 2.11 -21.14
CA GLN A 197 -11.96 2.38 -22.45
C GLN A 197 -12.49 1.43 -23.53
N ALA A 198 -12.83 0.20 -23.16
CA ALA A 198 -13.23 -0.84 -24.10
C ALA A 198 -14.73 -0.90 -24.38
N ASN A 199 -15.57 -0.34 -23.50
CA ASN A 199 -17.00 -0.62 -23.47
C ASN A 199 -17.90 0.62 -23.55
N GLY A 200 -19.15 0.41 -23.97
CA GLY A 200 -20.23 1.39 -23.88
C GLY A 200 -20.72 1.60 -22.45
N SER A 201 -21.64 2.55 -22.26
CA SER A 201 -22.13 2.92 -20.93
C SER A 201 -22.89 1.81 -20.20
N THR A 202 -23.59 0.95 -20.94
CA THR A 202 -24.38 -0.15 -20.35
C THR A 202 -23.46 -1.24 -19.84
N GLU A 203 -22.52 -1.69 -20.67
CA GLU A 203 -21.55 -2.70 -20.32
C GLU A 203 -20.63 -2.21 -19.19
N LEU A 204 -20.23 -0.94 -19.18
CA LEU A 204 -19.48 -0.37 -18.06
C LEU A 204 -20.25 -0.43 -16.74
N ALA A 205 -21.56 -0.20 -16.77
CA ALA A 205 -22.39 -0.30 -15.56
C ALA A 205 -22.44 -1.74 -15.02
N GLU A 206 -22.47 -2.74 -15.91
CA GLU A 206 -22.39 -4.16 -15.53
C GLU A 206 -21.05 -4.49 -14.87
N HIS A 207 -19.93 -4.02 -15.44
CA HIS A 207 -18.60 -4.21 -14.84
C HIS A 207 -18.47 -3.54 -13.47
N ILE A 208 -19.09 -2.38 -13.28
CA ILE A 208 -19.14 -1.71 -11.96
C ILE A 208 -19.96 -2.53 -10.97
N GLY A 209 -21.09 -3.12 -11.41
CA GLY A 209 -21.89 -4.02 -10.58
C GLY A 209 -21.09 -5.24 -10.13
N GLU A 210 -20.46 -5.95 -11.07
CA GLU A 210 -19.61 -7.11 -10.79
C GLU A 210 -18.45 -6.75 -9.84
N PHE A 211 -17.79 -5.62 -10.09
CA PHE A 211 -16.74 -5.10 -9.20
C PHE A 211 -17.22 -4.96 -7.75
N ILE A 212 -18.40 -4.37 -7.55
CA ILE A 212 -18.95 -4.09 -6.22
C ILE A 212 -19.36 -5.39 -5.53
N ASP A 213 -20.00 -6.30 -6.25
CA ASP A 213 -20.47 -7.59 -5.71
C ASP A 213 -19.28 -8.48 -5.30
N GLU A 214 -18.23 -8.54 -6.11
CA GLU A 214 -17.00 -9.27 -5.81
C GLU A 214 -16.26 -8.65 -4.61
N LEU A 215 -16.13 -7.32 -4.57
CA LEU A 215 -15.54 -6.63 -3.42
C LEU A 215 -16.34 -6.91 -2.14
N ALA A 216 -17.67 -6.81 -2.20
CA ALA A 216 -18.56 -7.09 -1.09
C ALA A 216 -18.40 -8.53 -0.57
N PHE A 217 -18.42 -9.52 -1.49
CA PHE A 217 -18.25 -10.93 -1.16
C PHE A 217 -16.94 -11.17 -0.40
N HIS A 218 -15.82 -10.62 -0.88
CA HIS A 218 -14.53 -10.81 -0.23
C HIS A 218 -14.40 -10.05 1.09
N LEU A 219 -14.93 -8.82 1.19
CA LEU A 219 -14.93 -8.07 2.45
C LEU A 219 -15.77 -8.73 3.53
N VAL A 220 -16.93 -9.30 3.19
CA VAL A 220 -17.75 -10.09 4.12
C VAL A 220 -16.96 -11.28 4.66
N ASN A 221 -16.32 -12.06 3.80
CA ASN A 221 -15.52 -13.22 4.23
C ASN A 221 -14.34 -12.81 5.11
N LEU A 222 -13.67 -11.71 4.79
CA LEU A 222 -12.60 -11.16 5.64
C LEU A 222 -13.13 -10.67 6.99
N ALA A 223 -14.28 -10.01 7.01
CA ALA A 223 -14.91 -9.57 8.24
C ALA A 223 -15.30 -10.75 9.14
N ILE A 224 -15.78 -11.86 8.57
CA ILE A 224 -16.05 -13.09 9.32
C ILE A 224 -14.75 -13.71 9.87
N ALA A 225 -13.69 -13.74 9.07
CA ALA A 225 -12.43 -14.36 9.46
C ALA A 225 -11.66 -13.56 10.53
N VAL A 226 -11.76 -12.23 10.50
CA VAL A 226 -10.95 -11.32 11.34
C VAL A 226 -11.76 -10.69 12.48
N ASP A 227 -13.08 -10.55 12.35
CA ASP A 227 -13.96 -9.81 13.26
C ASP A 227 -13.46 -8.37 13.58
N PRO A 228 -13.20 -7.54 12.54
CA PRO A 228 -12.57 -6.24 12.75
C PRO A 228 -13.51 -5.23 13.39
N ARG A 229 -12.97 -4.31 14.20
CA ARG A 229 -13.73 -3.16 14.69
C ARG A 229 -14.10 -2.18 13.56
N ARG A 230 -13.16 -1.96 12.65
CA ARG A 230 -13.28 -1.07 11.48
C ARG A 230 -12.67 -1.70 10.24
N ILE A 231 -13.33 -1.47 9.13
CA ILE A 231 -12.78 -1.57 7.78
C ILE A 231 -12.59 -0.14 7.27
N VAL A 232 -11.34 0.21 7.02
CA VAL A 232 -10.94 1.51 6.48
C VAL A 232 -10.57 1.33 5.01
N VAL A 233 -11.19 2.08 4.11
CA VAL A 233 -10.92 2.01 2.67
C VAL A 233 -10.06 3.20 2.25
N GLY A 234 -8.87 2.92 1.74
CA GLY A 234 -7.95 3.90 1.17
C GLY A 234 -7.72 3.67 -0.32
N GLY A 235 -6.80 4.43 -0.90
CA GLY A 235 -6.47 4.38 -2.32
C GLY A 235 -7.33 5.29 -3.19
N GLY A 236 -7.03 5.30 -4.49
CA GLY A 236 -7.63 6.23 -5.45
C GLY A 236 -9.15 6.13 -5.58
N MET A 237 -9.72 4.94 -5.31
CA MET A 237 -11.16 4.68 -5.46
C MET A 237 -12.01 5.30 -4.35
N VAL A 238 -11.40 5.84 -3.29
CA VAL A 238 -12.10 6.65 -2.27
C VAL A 238 -12.80 7.86 -2.89
N ARG A 239 -12.36 8.34 -4.06
CA ARG A 239 -13.07 9.38 -4.84
C ARG A 239 -14.50 8.98 -5.21
N SER A 240 -14.76 7.68 -5.30
CA SER A 240 -16.07 7.08 -5.60
C SER A 240 -16.76 6.54 -4.34
N TRP A 241 -16.37 7.00 -3.14
CA TRP A 241 -16.89 6.49 -1.87
C TRP A 241 -18.42 6.47 -1.78
N GLY A 242 -19.09 7.50 -2.31
CA GLY A 242 -20.56 7.56 -2.32
C GLY A 242 -21.21 6.38 -3.04
N ALA A 243 -20.59 5.87 -4.12
CA ALA A 243 -21.08 4.71 -4.87
C ALA A 243 -20.70 3.38 -4.20
N LEU A 244 -19.52 3.31 -3.56
CA LEU A 244 -19.01 2.10 -2.92
C LEU A 244 -19.65 1.82 -1.56
N HIS A 245 -19.91 2.86 -0.76
CA HIS A 245 -20.25 2.70 0.64
C HIS A 245 -21.57 1.93 0.87
N ALA A 246 -22.65 2.36 0.21
CA ALA A 246 -23.98 1.77 0.42
C ALA A 246 -24.07 0.27 0.10
N PRO A 247 -23.60 -0.23 -1.06
CA PRO A 247 -23.65 -1.66 -1.36
C PRO A 247 -22.74 -2.49 -0.44
N LEU A 248 -21.52 -2.03 -0.16
CA LEU A 248 -20.61 -2.73 0.76
C LEU A 248 -21.18 -2.80 2.19
N ARG A 249 -21.77 -1.70 2.67
CA ARG A 249 -22.47 -1.64 3.96
C ARG A 249 -23.62 -2.64 4.01
N THR A 250 -24.44 -2.68 2.97
CA THR A 250 -25.59 -3.60 2.85
C THR A 250 -25.13 -5.06 2.94
N ALA A 251 -24.08 -5.43 2.21
CA ALA A 251 -23.55 -6.78 2.23
C ALA A 251 -22.99 -7.19 3.60
N LEU A 252 -22.24 -6.30 4.26
CA LEU A 252 -21.72 -6.53 5.61
C LEU A 252 -22.88 -6.70 6.62
N ASP A 253 -23.86 -5.79 6.62
CA ASP A 253 -25.01 -5.86 7.54
C ASP A 253 -25.82 -7.14 7.38
N ALA A 254 -25.93 -7.66 6.17
CA ALA A 254 -26.70 -8.86 5.89
C ALA A 254 -25.99 -10.17 6.30
N ALA A 255 -24.65 -10.20 6.23
CA ALA A 255 -23.90 -11.45 6.22
C ALA A 255 -22.97 -11.68 7.42
N VAL A 256 -22.64 -10.64 8.21
CA VAL A 256 -21.76 -10.80 9.37
C VAL A 256 -22.51 -10.65 10.70
N PRO A 257 -22.13 -11.38 11.76
CA PRO A 257 -22.83 -11.32 13.04
C PRO A 257 -22.66 -9.98 13.76
N TYR A 258 -21.48 -9.34 13.62
CA TYR A 258 -21.15 -8.05 14.21
C TYR A 258 -20.60 -7.12 13.14
N PRO A 259 -21.47 -6.33 12.47
CA PRO A 259 -21.03 -5.54 11.32
C PRO A 259 -20.01 -4.47 11.72
N PRO A 260 -18.80 -4.44 11.09
CA PRO A 260 -17.77 -3.48 11.43
C PRO A 260 -18.17 -2.08 10.99
N GLN A 261 -17.57 -1.06 11.59
CA GLN A 261 -17.63 0.30 11.02
C GLN A 261 -16.92 0.30 9.66
N LEU A 262 -17.55 0.86 8.62
CA LEU A 262 -17.00 0.98 7.27
C LEU A 262 -16.78 2.46 6.96
N VAL A 263 -15.53 2.89 6.83
CA VAL A 263 -15.18 4.32 6.71
C VAL A 263 -14.07 4.53 5.68
N PRO A 264 -13.97 5.72 5.05
CA PRO A 264 -12.80 6.05 4.25
C PRO A 264 -11.58 6.28 5.15
N ALA A 265 -10.39 6.08 4.60
CA ALA A 265 -9.13 6.44 5.24
C ALA A 265 -9.05 7.95 5.54
N ALA A 266 -8.34 8.32 6.61
CA ALA A 266 -8.09 9.72 6.91
C ALA A 266 -7.11 10.35 5.90
N HIS A 267 -6.17 9.55 5.40
CA HIS A 267 -5.10 9.92 4.49
C HIS A 267 -5.08 8.99 3.26
N PRO A 268 -6.15 9.00 2.44
CA PRO A 268 -6.37 7.96 1.42
C PRO A 268 -5.34 7.95 0.28
N TYR A 269 -4.52 9.00 0.14
CA TYR A 269 -3.60 9.17 -1.00
C TYR A 269 -2.12 9.22 -0.61
N ASP A 270 -1.81 9.58 0.64
CA ASP A 270 -0.47 9.82 1.16
C ASP A 270 -0.11 8.88 2.33
N ALA A 271 -1.05 8.07 2.82
CA ALA A 271 -0.79 7.08 3.86
C ALA A 271 0.40 6.14 3.57
N PRO A 272 0.68 5.67 2.34
CA PRO A 272 1.87 4.88 2.07
C PRO A 272 3.18 5.62 2.41
N LEU A 273 3.35 6.86 1.93
CA LEU A 273 4.51 7.70 2.25
C LEU A 273 4.60 8.03 3.75
N LEU A 274 3.47 8.33 4.38
CA LEU A 274 3.42 8.61 5.81
C LEU A 274 3.73 7.36 6.65
N GLY A 275 3.34 6.18 6.16
CA GLY A 275 3.73 4.89 6.71
C GLY A 275 5.22 4.60 6.55
N ALA A 276 5.78 4.87 5.37
CA ALA A 276 7.22 4.79 5.12
C ALA A 276 7.99 5.72 6.07
N LEU A 277 7.48 6.94 6.31
CA LEU A 277 8.04 7.85 7.29
C LEU A 277 7.96 7.30 8.72
N ALA A 278 6.83 6.71 9.12
CA ALA A 278 6.69 6.08 10.42
C ALA A 278 7.71 4.93 10.62
N LEU A 279 7.95 4.13 9.57
CA LEU A 279 8.98 3.09 9.58
C LEU A 279 10.39 3.67 9.76
N ALA A 280 10.70 4.78 9.09
CA ALA A 280 11.99 5.45 9.22
C ALA A 280 12.21 6.01 10.64
N VAL A 281 11.19 6.65 11.21
CA VAL A 281 11.20 7.18 12.59
C VAL A 281 11.36 6.06 13.61
N GLU A 282 10.68 4.93 13.42
CA GLU A 282 10.83 3.77 14.31
C GLU A 282 12.25 3.20 14.25
N ALA A 283 12.80 3.03 13.05
CA ALA A 283 14.17 2.56 12.87
C ALA A 283 15.17 3.48 13.59
N ALA A 284 15.06 4.80 13.38
CA ALA A 284 15.92 5.78 14.03
C ALA A 284 15.92 5.66 15.58
N ARG A 285 14.79 5.28 16.19
CA ARG A 285 14.69 5.06 17.65
C ARG A 285 15.25 3.71 18.11
N THR A 286 15.19 2.68 17.28
CA THR A 286 15.72 1.35 17.63
C THR A 286 17.24 1.24 17.44
N GLY A 287 17.85 2.22 16.77
CA GLY A 287 19.29 2.28 16.50
C GLY A 287 20.14 3.04 17.51
N THR A 288 19.53 3.63 18.53
CA THR A 288 20.19 4.27 19.68
C THR A 288 20.23 3.34 20.87
#